data_AF-A0AAV1ST68-F1
#
_entry.id   AF-A0AAV1ST68-F1
#
_cell.length_a   1.000
_cell.length_b   1.000
_cell.length_c   1.000
_cell.angle_alpha   90.00
_cell.angle_beta   90.00
_cell.angle_gamma   90.00
#
_symmetry.space_group_name_H-M   'P 1'
#
loop_
_entity.id
_entity.type
_entity.pdbx_description
1 polymer ?
#
loop_
_entity_poly.entity_id
_entity_poly.type
_entity_poly.pdbx_seq_one_letter_code
_entity_poly.pdbx_strand_id
1 'polypeptide(L)'
;MGDLFVWLIAFFILIALLVIIIFQLMALADLEFDYINPYDSSSRINKVILPEYITEGVLCLFFLVTGHWCMSLLCIPYLYYNVRLYTRRQHLVDVTEIFNMLNWEKKLRLFKLGYLIVLLFLSIFWMILTALEDSDYD
;
A
#
# COMPACT_ATOMS: atom_id res chain seq x y z
N MET A 1 18.85 18.20 -7.28
CA MET A 1 17.46 18.73 -7.38
C MET A 1 16.36 17.79 -7.94
N GLY A 2 16.44 17.25 -9.17
CA GLY A 2 15.32 16.50 -9.79
C GLY A 2 14.89 15.24 -9.04
N ASP A 3 15.85 14.49 -8.51
CA ASP A 3 15.61 13.27 -7.74
C ASP A 3 14.93 13.54 -6.39
N LEU A 4 15.16 14.71 -5.77
CA LEU A 4 14.46 15.10 -4.53
C LEU A 4 12.95 15.23 -4.74
N PHE A 5 12.53 15.79 -5.88
CA PHE A 5 11.10 15.87 -6.21
C PHE A 5 10.50 14.48 -6.43
N VAL A 6 11.25 13.55 -7.04
CA VAL A 6 10.82 12.15 -7.20
C VAL A 6 10.59 11.49 -5.84
N TRP A 7 11.55 11.62 -4.92
CA TRP A 7 11.44 11.07 -3.57
C TRP A 7 10.28 11.69 -2.77
N LEU A 8 10.07 12.99 -2.91
CA LEU A 8 9.00 13.71 -2.23
C LEU A 8 7.61 13.30 -2.75
N ILE A 9 7.44 13.13 -4.06
CA ILE A 9 6.20 12.61 -4.66
C ILE A 9 5.94 11.18 -4.20
N ALA A 10 6.97 10.32 -4.24
CA ALA A 10 6.86 8.94 -3.79
C ALA A 10 6.45 8.84 -2.30
N PHE A 11 7.00 9.72 -1.46
CA PHE A 11 6.63 9.82 -0.05
C PHE A 11 5.14 10.11 0.16
N PHE A 12 4.57 11.08 -0.56
CA PHE A 12 3.14 11.37 -0.45
C PHE A 12 2.26 10.21 -0.95
N ILE A 13 2.67 9.53 -2.02
CA ILE A 13 1.96 8.35 -2.53
C ILE A 13 2.00 7.21 -1.50
N LEU A 14 3.14 6.98 -0.86
CA LEU A 14 3.28 5.97 0.20
C LEU A 14 2.42 6.27 1.44
N ILE A 15 2.32 7.54 1.83
CA ILE A 15 1.40 7.96 2.89
C ILE A 15 -0.05 7.69 2.48
N ALA A 16 -0.45 8.04 1.26
CA ALA A 16 -1.80 7.79 0.78
C ALA A 16 -2.15 6.30 0.82
N LEU A 17 -1.22 5.42 0.40
CA LEU A 17 -1.35 3.97 0.50
C LEU A 17 -1.47 3.49 1.96
N LEU A 18 -0.66 4.02 2.87
CA LEU A 18 -0.76 3.69 4.30
C LEU A 18 -2.13 4.04 4.87
N VAL A 19 -2.64 5.24 4.57
CA VAL A 19 -3.97 5.67 5.02
C VAL A 19 -5.06 4.73 4.48
N ILE A 20 -4.95 4.33 3.21
CA ILE A 20 -5.87 3.37 2.58
C ILE A 20 -5.85 2.02 3.32
N ILE A 21 -4.68 1.45 3.62
CA ILE A 21 -4.59 0.16 4.33
C ILE A 21 -5.08 0.30 5.78
N ILE A 22 -4.75 1.39 6.46
CA ILE A 22 -5.23 1.65 7.82
C ILE A 22 -6.75 1.75 7.85
N PHE A 23 -7.36 2.43 6.87
CA PHE A 23 -8.82 2.50 6.75
C PHE A 23 -9.45 1.12 6.57
N GLN A 24 -8.84 0.25 5.75
CA GLN A 24 -9.31 -1.12 5.60
C GLN A 24 -9.20 -1.93 6.90
N LEU A 25 -8.09 -1.78 7.64
CA LEU A 25 -7.89 -2.45 8.93
C LEU A 25 -8.88 -1.95 9.99
N MET A 26 -9.19 -0.65 10.00
CA MET A 26 -10.22 -0.08 10.87
C MET A 26 -11.60 -0.65 10.52
N ALA A 27 -11.97 -0.72 9.23
CA ALA A 27 -13.24 -1.30 8.81
C ALA A 27 -13.37 -2.79 9.18
N LEU A 28 -12.25 -3.54 9.17
CA LEU A 28 -12.17 -4.93 9.64
C LEU A 28 -12.28 -5.03 11.17
N ALA A 29 -11.67 -4.11 11.91
CA ALA A 29 -11.77 -4.06 13.37
C ALA A 29 -13.20 -3.68 13.82
N ASP A 30 -13.84 -2.71 13.17
CA ASP A 30 -15.24 -2.34 13.43
C ASP A 30 -16.19 -3.53 13.25
N LEU A 31 -15.87 -4.43 12.31
CA LEU A 31 -16.61 -5.68 12.09
C LEU A 31 -16.32 -6.74 13.15
N GLU A 32 -15.08 -6.82 13.67
CA GLU A 32 -14.70 -7.74 14.75
C GLU A 32 -15.39 -7.40 16.07
N PHE A 33 -15.61 -6.11 16.34
CA PHE A 33 -16.28 -5.62 17.54
C PHE A 33 -17.81 -5.49 17.37
N ASP A 34 -18.37 -6.03 16.29
CA ASP A 34 -19.82 -6.08 16.00
C ASP A 34 -20.51 -4.69 15.94
N TYR A 35 -19.75 -3.63 15.60
CA TYR A 35 -20.28 -2.27 15.51
C TYR A 35 -21.01 -2.01 14.18
N ILE A 36 -20.68 -2.74 13.11
CA ILE A 36 -21.19 -2.52 11.75
C ILE A 36 -21.60 -3.85 11.10
N ASN A 37 -22.66 -3.77 10.29
CA ASN A 37 -23.15 -4.91 9.50
C ASN A 37 -22.06 -5.37 8.50
N PRO A 38 -21.79 -6.68 8.39
CA PRO A 38 -20.82 -7.22 7.44
C PRO A 38 -21.07 -6.81 5.99
N TYR A 39 -22.31 -6.55 5.59
CA TYR A 39 -22.63 -6.04 4.26
C TYR A 39 -22.03 -4.64 3.99
N ASP A 40 -22.16 -3.74 4.96
CA ASP A 40 -21.68 -2.36 4.84
C ASP A 40 -20.15 -2.28 4.88
N SER A 41 -19.49 -3.06 5.75
CA SER A 41 -18.03 -3.16 5.78
C SER A 41 -17.46 -3.73 4.49
N SER A 42 -18.06 -4.77 3.93
CA SER A 42 -17.61 -5.39 2.67
C SER A 42 -17.68 -4.41 1.49
N SER A 43 -18.78 -3.65 1.41
CA SER A 43 -18.97 -2.63 0.38
C SER A 43 -17.95 -1.49 0.49
N ARG A 44 -17.67 -1.01 1.72
CA ARG A 44 -16.65 0.02 1.99
C ARG A 44 -15.25 -0.48 1.64
N ILE A 45 -14.90 -1.69 2.05
CA ILE A 45 -13.59 -2.29 1.77
C ILE A 45 -13.40 -2.47 0.26
N ASN A 46 -14.39 -3.00 -0.45
CA ASN A 46 -14.30 -3.25 -1.89
C ASN A 46 -14.08 -1.96 -2.70
N LYS A 47 -14.75 -0.86 -2.34
CA LYS A 47 -14.54 0.46 -2.97
C LYS A 47 -13.12 0.99 -2.80
N VAL A 48 -12.44 0.58 -1.73
CA VAL A 48 -11.11 1.07 -1.35
C VAL A 48 -9.98 0.13 -1.81
N ILE A 49 -10.27 -1.13 -2.12
CA ILE A 49 -9.30 -2.09 -2.66
C ILE A 49 -8.83 -1.71 -4.07
N LEU A 50 -9.73 -1.27 -4.94
CA LEU A 50 -9.36 -0.83 -6.29
C LEU A 50 -8.40 0.37 -6.30
N PRO A 51 -8.66 1.47 -5.57
CA PRO A 51 -7.72 2.59 -5.53
C PRO A 51 -6.37 2.22 -4.88
N GLU A 52 -6.32 1.28 -3.93
CA GLU A 52 -5.05 0.73 -3.40
C GLU A 52 -4.19 0.14 -4.52
N TYR A 53 -4.77 -0.75 -5.34
CA TYR A 53 -4.02 -1.45 -6.39
C TYR A 53 -3.57 -0.53 -7.51
N ILE A 54 -4.43 0.44 -7.88
CA ILE A 54 -4.09 1.44 -8.88
C ILE A 54 -2.96 2.33 -8.36
N THR A 55 -3.04 2.80 -7.11
CA THR A 55 -2.03 3.70 -6.53
C THR A 55 -0.67 3.00 -6.40
N GLU A 56 -0.66 1.73 -5.97
CA GLU A 56 0.56 0.92 -5.94
C GLU A 56 1.14 0.69 -7.35
N GLY A 57 0.28 0.38 -8.32
CA GLY A 57 0.69 0.20 -9.71
C GLY A 57 1.35 1.46 -10.28
N VAL A 58 0.75 2.62 -9.99
CA VAL A 58 1.30 3.92 -10.36
C VAL A 58 2.64 4.16 -9.66
N LEU A 59 2.76 3.85 -8.36
CA LEU A 59 4.03 3.98 -7.62
C LEU A 59 5.14 3.12 -8.22
N CYS A 60 4.85 1.85 -8.53
CA CYS A 60 5.81 0.94 -9.13
C CYS A 60 6.26 1.41 -10.52
N LEU A 61 5.33 1.90 -11.35
CA LEU A 61 5.65 2.48 -12.66
C LEU A 61 6.44 3.78 -12.54
N PHE A 62 6.12 4.61 -11.55
CA PHE A 62 6.82 5.86 -11.27
C PHE A 62 8.29 5.61 -10.90
N PHE A 63 8.57 4.61 -10.04
CA PHE A 63 9.95 4.22 -9.72
C PHE A 63 10.70 3.63 -10.91
N LEU A 64 10.01 2.93 -11.81
CA LEU A 64 10.61 2.35 -13.01
C LEU A 64 11.00 3.44 -14.02
N VAL A 65 10.11 4.42 -14.26
CA VAL A 65 10.37 5.56 -15.17
C VAL A 65 11.47 6.47 -14.63
N THR A 66 11.55 6.65 -13.31
CA THR A 66 12.58 7.49 -12.67
C THR A 66 13.93 6.80 -12.53
N GLY A 67 14.08 5.55 -12.97
CA GLY A 67 15.35 4.82 -12.95
C GLY A 67 15.76 4.31 -11.56
N HIS A 68 14.86 4.32 -10.58
CA HIS A 68 15.12 3.83 -9.22
C HIS A 68 14.85 2.32 -9.12
N TRP A 69 15.73 1.53 -9.75
CA TRP A 69 15.59 0.07 -9.90
C TRP A 69 15.46 -0.67 -8.57
N CYS A 70 16.19 -0.24 -7.53
CA CYS A 70 16.15 -0.88 -6.21
C CYS A 70 14.76 -0.78 -5.56
N MET A 71 14.14 0.41 -5.60
CA MET A 71 12.78 0.63 -5.07
C MET A 71 11.72 -0.06 -5.92
N SER A 72 11.89 -0.07 -7.24
CA SER A 72 10.99 -0.81 -8.12
C SER A 72 11.02 -2.32 -7.82
N LEU A 73 12.21 -2.91 -7.65
CA LEU A 73 12.36 -4.33 -7.30
C LEU A 73 11.67 -4.69 -5.97
N LEU A 74 11.68 -3.78 -4.99
CA LEU A 74 10.94 -3.96 -3.74
C LEU A 74 9.42 -3.84 -3.96
N CYS A 75 8.93 -2.93 -4.79
CA CYS A 75 7.48 -2.83 -5.05
C CYS A 75 6.92 -4.05 -5.84
N ILE A 76 7.74 -4.73 -6.66
CA ILE A 76 7.32 -5.85 -7.51
C ILE A 76 6.64 -7.02 -6.76
N PRO A 77 7.17 -7.60 -5.68
CA PRO A 77 6.50 -8.70 -4.96
C PRO A 77 5.13 -8.30 -4.42
N TYR A 78 4.98 -7.05 -3.95
CA TYR A 78 3.71 -6.52 -3.46
C TYR A 78 2.71 -6.32 -4.62
N LEU A 79 3.16 -5.72 -5.73
CA LEU A 79 2.37 -5.58 -6.96
C LEU A 79 1.93 -6.94 -7.50
N TYR A 80 2.85 -7.91 -7.59
CA TYR A 80 2.57 -9.25 -8.10
C TYR A 80 1.51 -9.96 -7.25
N TYR A 81 1.59 -9.82 -5.92
CA TYR A 81 0.57 -10.35 -5.03
C TYR A 81 -0.81 -9.74 -5.31
N ASN A 82 -0.88 -8.42 -5.47
CA ASN A 82 -2.14 -7.72 -5.78
C ASN A 82 -2.71 -8.10 -7.15
N VAL A 83 -1.87 -8.18 -8.20
CA VAL A 83 -2.27 -8.59 -9.56
C VAL A 83 -2.76 -10.03 -9.58
N ARG A 84 -2.10 -10.93 -8.84
CA ARG A 84 -2.52 -12.33 -8.72
C ARG A 84 -3.90 -12.43 -8.06
N LEU A 85 -4.14 -11.65 -7.01
CA LEU A 85 -5.43 -11.61 -6.31
C LEU A 85 -6.54 -11.03 -7.20
N TYR A 86 -6.23 -9.97 -7.96
CA TYR A 86 -7.13 -9.38 -8.95
C TYR A 86 -7.52 -10.39 -10.04
N THR A 87 -6.53 -11.08 -10.62
CA THR A 87 -6.74 -12.10 -11.66
C THR A 87 -7.60 -13.27 -11.18
N ARG A 88 -7.48 -13.66 -9.90
CA ARG A 88 -8.29 -14.71 -9.28
C ARG A 88 -9.72 -14.26 -8.95
N ARG A 89 -10.08 -12.99 -9.19
CA ARG A 89 -11.34 -12.35 -8.77
C ARG A 89 -11.64 -12.45 -7.27
N GLN A 90 -10.61 -12.75 -6.46
CA GLN A 90 -10.69 -12.82 -4.99
C GLN A 90 -10.42 -11.44 -4.34
N HIS A 91 -10.58 -10.35 -5.09
CA HIS A 91 -10.47 -8.98 -4.55
C HIS A 91 -11.76 -8.56 -3.83
N LEU A 92 -12.87 -9.24 -4.11
CA LEU A 92 -14.16 -9.01 -3.46
C LEU A 92 -14.19 -9.77 -2.15
N VAL A 93 -14.47 -9.06 -1.07
CA VAL A 93 -14.64 -9.67 0.24
C VAL A 93 -16.09 -10.18 0.34
N ASP A 94 -16.26 -11.50 0.44
CA ASP A 94 -17.60 -12.12 0.46
C ASP A 94 -18.18 -12.12 1.88
N VAL A 95 -19.38 -11.57 2.01
CA VAL A 95 -20.07 -11.29 3.28
C VAL A 95 -20.29 -12.57 4.10
N THR A 96 -20.46 -13.71 3.42
CA THR A 96 -20.73 -15.00 4.07
C THR A 96 -19.50 -15.68 4.67
N GLU A 97 -18.29 -15.40 4.16
CA GLU A 97 -17.05 -16.03 4.63
C GLU A 97 -16.13 -15.09 5.42
N ILE A 98 -16.45 -13.79 5.47
CA ILE A 98 -15.64 -12.76 6.14
C ILE A 98 -15.27 -13.12 7.55
N PHE A 99 -16.22 -13.57 8.37
CA PHE A 99 -15.94 -13.87 9.79
C PHE A 99 -14.98 -15.06 9.96
N ASN A 100 -15.06 -16.05 9.08
CA ASN A 100 -14.18 -17.23 9.12
C ASN A 100 -12.77 -16.90 8.63
N MET A 101 -12.65 -16.01 7.64
CA MET A 101 -11.37 -15.58 7.06
C MET A 101 -10.78 -14.32 7.71
N LEU A 102 -11.50 -13.69 8.64
CA LEU A 102 -11.18 -12.37 9.20
C LEU A 102 -9.77 -12.29 9.78
N ASN A 103 -9.41 -13.27 10.61
CA ASN A 103 -8.11 -13.34 11.25
C ASN A 103 -6.97 -13.52 10.24
N TRP A 104 -7.24 -14.23 9.14
CA TRP A 104 -6.27 -14.45 8.07
C TRP A 104 -6.07 -13.18 7.24
N GLU A 105 -7.17 -12.56 6.78
CA GLU A 105 -7.11 -11.30 6.02
C GLU A 105 -6.46 -10.17 6.83
N LYS A 106 -6.78 -10.05 8.12
CA LYS A 106 -6.19 -9.05 9.02
C LYS A 106 -4.67 -9.23 9.13
N LYS A 107 -4.18 -10.46 9.32
CA LYS A 107 -2.74 -10.76 9.35
C LYS A 107 -2.07 -10.40 8.02
N LEU A 108 -2.70 -10.71 6.91
CA LEU A 108 -2.16 -10.43 5.59
C LEU A 108 -2.08 -8.92 5.32
N ARG A 109 -3.12 -8.16 5.67
CA ARG A 109 -3.14 -6.69 5.57
C ARG A 109 -2.17 -6.02 6.55
N LEU A 110 -1.98 -6.58 7.74
CA LEU A 110 -0.93 -6.15 8.67
C LEU A 110 0.48 -6.36 8.10
N PHE A 111 0.72 -7.49 7.44
CA PHE A 111 2.00 -7.74 6.77
C PHE A 111 2.23 -6.75 5.62
N LYS A 112 1.20 -6.47 4.82
CA LYS A 112 1.21 -5.42 3.79
C LYS A 112 1.54 -4.04 4.36
N LEU A 113 0.91 -3.69 5.49
CA LEU A 113 1.18 -2.43 6.19
C LEU A 113 2.64 -2.36 6.66
N GLY A 114 3.16 -3.44 7.26
CA GLY A 114 4.57 -3.53 7.65
C GLY A 114 5.51 -3.35 6.46
N TYR A 115 5.15 -3.94 5.31
CA TYR A 115 5.90 -3.77 4.06
C TYR A 115 5.94 -2.30 3.60
N LEU A 116 4.79 -1.62 3.56
CA LEU A 116 4.70 -0.21 3.20
C LEU A 116 5.46 0.69 4.18
N ILE A 117 5.43 0.40 5.48
CA ILE A 117 6.21 1.14 6.47
C ILE A 117 7.71 1.01 6.21
N VAL A 118 8.21 -0.20 5.94
CA VAL A 118 9.62 -0.40 5.58
C VAL A 118 9.97 0.37 4.31
N LEU A 119 9.10 0.35 3.31
CA LEU A 119 9.32 1.07 2.05
C LEU A 119 9.29 2.60 2.24
N LEU A 120 8.44 3.11 3.14
CA LEU A 120 8.41 4.50 3.56
C LEU A 120 9.72 4.90 4.25
N PHE A 121 10.19 4.11 5.22
CA PHE A 121 11.46 4.38 5.90
C PHE A 121 12.63 4.41 4.92
N LEU A 122 12.68 3.44 4.00
CA LEU A 122 13.69 3.40 2.97
C LEU A 122 13.59 4.65 2.07
N SER A 123 12.38 5.04 1.64
CA SER A 123 12.17 6.25 0.83
C SER A 123 12.67 7.52 1.52
N ILE A 124 12.44 7.66 2.82
CA ILE A 124 12.95 8.80 3.61
C ILE A 124 14.47 8.75 3.70
N PHE A 125 15.06 7.58 3.93
CA PHE A 125 16.51 7.41 4.00
C PHE A 125 17.19 7.86 2.71
N TRP A 126 16.70 7.39 1.55
CA TRP A 126 17.24 7.81 0.26
C TRP A 126 17.01 9.31 -0.01
N MET A 127 15.84 9.84 0.36
CA MET A 127 15.57 11.28 0.26
C MET A 127 16.60 12.12 1.04
N ILE A 128 16.93 11.72 2.27
CA ILE A 128 17.93 12.40 3.11
C ILE A 128 19.32 12.30 2.49
N LEU A 129 19.72 11.10 2.01
CA LEU A 129 21.01 10.93 1.35
C LEU A 129 21.15 11.83 0.12
N THR A 130 20.13 11.85 -0.75
CA THR A 130 20.13 12.73 -1.93
C THR A 130 20.16 14.21 -1.53
N ALA A 131 19.50 14.59 -0.42
CA ALA A 131 19.50 15.98 0.06
C ALA A 131 20.86 16.40 0.63
N LEU A 132 21.55 15.49 1.32
CA LEU A 132 22.91 15.71 1.82
C LEU A 132 23.91 15.84 0.68
N GLU A 133 23.83 14.96 -0.33
CA GLU A 133 24.65 15.09 -1.52
C GLU A 133 24.44 16.43 -2.22
N ASP A 134 23.19 16.87 -2.46
CA ASP A 134 22.90 18.19 -3.06
C ASP A 134 23.51 19.34 -2.24
N SER A 135 23.63 19.20 -0.92
CA SER A 135 24.23 20.22 -0.03
C SER A 135 25.76 20.25 0.00
N ASP A 136 26.43 19.14 -0.34
CA ASP A 136 27.90 19.07 -0.37
C ASP A 136 28.49 19.57 -1.71
N TYR A 137 27.64 19.73 -2.74
CA TYR A 137 28.04 20.23 -4.07
C TYR A 137 27.86 21.76 -4.26
N ASP A 138 27.29 22.47 -3.28
CA ASP A 138 27.21 23.95 -3.20
C ASP A 138 28.27 24.52 -2.25
#